data_AF-A0A2T0N3Z8-F1
#
_entry.id   AF-A0A2T0N3Z8-F1
#
_cell.length_a   1.000
_cell.length_b   1.000
_cell.length_c   1.000
_cell.angle_alpha   90.00
_cell.angle_beta   90.00
_cell.angle_gamma   90.00
#
_symmetry.space_group_name_H-M   'P 1'
#
loop_
_entity.id
_entity.type
_entity.pdbx_description
1 polymer ?
#
loop_
_entity_poly.entity_id
_entity_poly.type
_entity_poly.pdbx_seq_one_letter_code
_entity_poly.pdbx_strand_id
1 'polypeptide(L)' 'MAHAELNTDVVLAAIRDHGFAAYDVLVKDHPSDAVITEFTRAAREGFTTFGVAVHLASLTDKGSKRVG' A
#
# COMPACT_ATOMS: atom_id res chain seq x y z
N MET A 1 -11.47 -11.65 17.61
CA MET A 1 -12.03 -10.39 17.08
C MET A 1 -12.15 -10.59 15.59
N ALA A 2 -13.33 -10.36 14.99
CA ALA A 2 -13.44 -10.35 13.54
C ALA A 2 -12.50 -9.23 13.06
N HIS A 3 -11.43 -9.56 12.34
CA HIS A 3 -10.63 -8.54 11.68
C HIS A 3 -11.59 -7.77 10.78
N ALA A 4 -11.74 -6.46 11.02
CA ALA A 4 -12.53 -5.61 10.15
C ALA A 4 -12.01 -5.81 8.73
N GLU A 5 -12.92 -6.03 7.78
CA GLU A 5 -12.53 -6.19 6.39
C GLU A 5 -11.82 -4.93 5.92
N LEU A 6 -10.63 -5.09 5.33
CA LEU A 6 -9.85 -3.97 4.84
C LEU A 6 -10.60 -3.32 3.65
N ASN A 7 -10.84 -2.02 3.74
CA ASN A 7 -11.50 -1.23 2.70
C ASN A 7 -10.95 0.21 2.66
N THR A 8 -11.46 1.04 1.72
CA THR A 8 -11.00 2.43 1.54
C THR A 8 -11.15 3.23 2.84
N ASP A 9 -12.26 3.13 3.56
CA ASP A 9 -12.51 3.93 4.76
C ASP A 9 -11.50 3.63 5.88
N VAL A 10 -11.12 2.36 6.02
CA VAL A 10 -10.06 1.94 6.96
C VAL A 10 -8.71 2.54 6.58
N VAL A 11 -8.36 2.54 5.28
CA VAL A 11 -7.13 3.17 4.78
C VAL A 11 -7.14 4.68 5.04
N LEU A 12 -8.24 5.37 4.77
CA LEU A 12 -8.35 6.81 5.00
C LEU A 12 -8.26 7.16 6.49
N ALA A 13 -8.90 6.38 7.36
CA ALA A 13 -8.77 6.54 8.80
C ALA A 13 -7.32 6.34 9.26
N ALA A 14 -6.64 5.30 8.79
CA ALA A 14 -5.24 5.04 9.12
C ALA A 14 -4.32 6.18 8.64
N ILE A 15 -4.53 6.72 7.43
CA ILE A 15 -3.76 7.87 6.92
C ILE A 15 -4.02 9.12 7.77
N ARG A 16 -5.27 9.39 8.14
CA ARG A 16 -5.62 10.50 9.03
C ARG A 16 -4.89 10.40 10.37
N ASP A 17 -4.85 9.21 10.95
CA ASP A 17 -4.37 8.98 12.32
C ASP A 17 -2.84 8.76 12.39
N HIS A 18 -2.22 8.29 11.31
CA HIS A 18 -0.81 7.87 11.29
C HIS A 18 0.04 8.46 10.14
N GLY A 19 -0.57 9.18 9.19
CA GLY A 19 0.14 9.78 8.06
C GLY A 19 0.96 8.76 7.26
N PHE A 20 2.26 9.02 7.09
CA PHE A 20 3.18 8.15 6.36
C PHE A 20 3.37 6.77 6.99
N ALA A 21 3.06 6.58 8.27
CA ALA A 21 3.17 5.30 8.96
C ALA A 21 1.93 4.41 8.79
N ALA A 22 0.86 4.88 8.12
CA ALA A 22 -0.39 4.15 7.98
C ALA A 22 -0.22 2.77 7.33
N TYR A 23 0.67 2.64 6.35
CA TYR A 23 1.00 1.36 5.73
C TYR A 23 1.57 0.37 6.76
N ASP A 24 2.61 0.77 7.50
CA ASP A 24 3.28 -0.08 8.51
C ASP A 24 2.35 -0.50 9.65
N VAL A 25 1.35 0.33 9.96
CA VAL A 25 0.31 -0.01 10.94
C VAL A 25 -0.61 -1.10 10.38
N LEU A 26 -1.14 -0.90 9.17
CA LEU A 26 -2.13 -1.80 8.59
C LEU A 26 -1.57 -3.18 8.24
N VAL A 27 -0.30 -3.28 7.83
CA VAL A 27 0.32 -4.58 7.50
C VAL A 27 0.61 -5.46 8.71
N LYS A 28 0.43 -4.97 9.94
CA LYS A 28 0.50 -5.81 11.15
C LYS A 28 -0.72 -6.73 11.27
N ASP A 29 -1.86 -6.27 10.78
CA ASP A 29 -3.16 -6.92 10.95
C ASP A 29 -3.76 -7.41 9.62
N HIS A 30 -3.20 -6.99 8.48
CA HIS A 30 -3.68 -7.33 7.14
C HIS A 30 -2.53 -7.76 6.20
N PRO A 31 -2.79 -8.66 5.23
CA PRO A 31 -1.83 -9.00 4.19
C PRO A 31 -1.36 -7.76 3.39
N SER A 32 -0.05 -7.69 3.15
CA SER A 32 0.59 -6.53 2.50
C SER A 32 0.03 -6.25 1.10
N ASP A 33 -0.28 -7.27 0.32
CA ASP A 33 -0.86 -7.15 -1.02
C ASP A 33 -2.27 -6.51 -0.99
N ALA A 34 -3.10 -6.89 -0.02
CA ALA A 34 -4.41 -6.29 0.19
C ALA A 34 -4.27 -4.81 0.59
N VAL A 35 -3.35 -4.49 1.52
CA VAL A 35 -3.07 -3.10 1.92
C VAL A 35 -2.61 -2.27 0.72
N ILE A 36 -1.64 -2.75 -0.06
CA ILE A 36 -1.16 -2.05 -1.27
C ILE A 36 -2.30 -1.81 -2.27
N THR A 37 -3.15 -2.82 -2.48
CA THR A 37 -4.29 -2.73 -3.40
C THR A 37 -5.24 -1.61 -2.99
N GLU A 38 -5.60 -1.55 -1.71
CA GLU A 38 -6.56 -0.58 -1.19
C GLU A 38 -6.01 0.84 -1.16
N PHE A 39 -4.74 1.01 -0.77
CA PHE A 39 -4.05 2.31 -0.89
C PHE A 39 -3.96 2.79 -2.35
N THR A 40 -3.68 1.88 -3.29
CA THR A 40 -3.65 2.18 -4.73
C THR A 40 -5.02 2.59 -5.24
N ARG A 41 -6.09 1.91 -4.79
CA ARG A 41 -7.47 2.25 -5.13
C ARG A 41 -7.84 3.65 -4.62
N ALA A 42 -7.62 3.92 -3.34
CA ALA A 42 -7.91 5.22 -2.72
C ALA A 42 -7.18 6.37 -3.44
N ALA A 43 -5.94 6.13 -3.90
CA ALA A 43 -5.20 7.13 -4.66
C ALA A 43 -5.74 7.34 -6.09
N ARG A 44 -6.14 6.27 -6.78
CA ARG A 44 -6.78 6.37 -8.11
C ARG A 44 -8.13 7.08 -8.07
N GLU A 45 -8.84 6.96 -6.96
CA GLU A 45 -10.10 7.66 -6.70
C GLU A 45 -9.88 9.12 -6.26
N GLY A 46 -8.62 9.54 -6.06
CA GLY A 46 -8.27 10.91 -5.70
C GLY A 46 -8.40 11.24 -4.22
N PHE A 47 -8.61 10.24 -3.35
CA PHE A 47 -8.71 10.46 -1.91
C PHE A 47 -7.35 10.63 -1.23
N THR A 48 -6.28 10.11 -1.83
CA THR A 48 -4.94 10.12 -1.25
C THR A 48 -3.87 10.29 -2.33
N THR A 49 -2.68 10.72 -1.93
CA THR A 49 -1.48 10.63 -2.77
C THR A 49 -0.67 9.43 -2.30
N PHE A 50 -1.05 8.22 -2.71
CA PHE A 50 -0.27 7.01 -2.46
C PHE A 50 0.68 6.74 -3.61
N GLY A 51 1.98 6.77 -3.32
CA GLY A 51 3.02 6.36 -4.23
C GLY A 51 3.78 5.17 -3.65
N VAL A 52 3.71 4.01 -4.28
CA VAL A 52 4.69 2.93 -4.05
C VAL A 52 6.00 3.43 -4.64
N ALA A 53 6.82 4.10 -3.81
CA ALA A 53 8.14 4.65 -4.14
C ALA A 53 8.23 5.13 -5.61
N VAL A 54 7.60 6.28 -5.91
CA VAL A 54 7.26 6.71 -7.27
C VAL A 54 8.43 6.65 -8.27
N HIS A 55 9.70 6.62 -7.87
CA HIS A 55 10.86 6.43 -8.78
C HIS A 55 11.96 5.46 -8.29
N LEU A 56 11.65 4.27 -7.73
CA LEU A 56 12.68 3.26 -7.41
C LEU A 56 12.33 1.85 -7.92
N ALA A 57 11.98 1.72 -9.19
CA ALA A 57 11.99 0.42 -9.85
C ALA A 57 13.41 0.13 -10.36
N SER A 58 14.14 -0.76 -9.68
CA SER A 58 15.41 -1.29 -10.17
C SER A 58 15.28 -2.79 -10.44
N LEU A 59 15.88 -3.25 -11.53
CA LEU A 59 16.00 -4.68 -11.77
C LEU A 59 16.96 -5.28 -10.75
N THR A 60 16.57 -6.41 -10.18
CA THR A 60 17.52 -7.29 -9.48
C THR A 60 18.41 -8.00 -10.51
N ASP A 61 19.55 -8.55 -10.08
CA ASP A 61 20.42 -9.36 -10.95
C ASP A 61 19.66 -10.48 -11.67
N LYS A 62 18.71 -11.13 -10.97
CA LYS A 62 17.84 -12.15 -11.55
C LYS A 62 16.89 -11.57 -12.59
N GLY A 63 16.31 -10.40 -12.30
CA GLY A 63 15.45 -9.68 -13.24
C GLY A 63 16.20 -9.31 -14.52
N SER A 64 17.39 -8.71 -14.38
CA SER A 64 18.26 -8.33 -15.49
C SER A 64 18.59 -9.53 -16.40
N LYS A 65 18.94 -10.69 -15.83
CA LYS A 65 19.22 -11.92 -16.62
C LYS A 65 18.01 -12.53 -17.34
N ARG A 66 16.79 -12.17 -16.95
CA ARG A 66 15.57 -12.70 -17.56
C ARG A 66 15.14 -11.89 -18.78
N VAL A 67 15.44 -10.60 -18.79
CA VAL A 67 15.05 -9.64 -19.84
C VAL A 67 16.20 -9.24 -20.75
N GLY A 68 17.43 -9.70 -20.46
CA GLY A 68 18.64 -9.56 -21.29
C GLY A 68 19.10 -10.88 -21.87
#